data_AF-A0A452I9F0-F1
#
_entry.id   AF-A0A452I9F0-F1
#
_cell.length_a   1.000
_cell.length_b   1.000
_cell.length_c   1.000
_cell.angle_alpha   90.00
_cell.angle_beta   90.00
_cell.angle_gamma   90.00
#
_symmetry.space_group_name_H-M   'P 1'
#
loop_
_entity.id
_entity.type
_entity.pdbx_description
1 polymer ?
#
loop_
_entity_poly.entity_id
_entity_poly.type
_entity_poly.pdbx_seq_one_letter_code
_entity_poly.pdbx_strand_id
1 'polypeptide(L)'
;LSPQCEPLLMQLVKDRATNPLNKDLDWDSINAFCEQLNKELEGPPLATRLLAHKIQSPQEWEAIQALTVRERLSRRVRQIKGQGGECPVLLFGL
;
A
#
# COMPACT_ATOMS: atom_id res chain seq x y z
N LEU A 1 9.56 25.84 1.46
CA LEU A 1 8.18 25.33 1.41
C LEU A 1 8.17 23.98 2.13
N SER A 2 7.33 23.83 3.16
CA SER A 2 7.18 22.58 3.91
C SER A 2 6.78 21.42 2.98
N PRO A 3 7.31 20.20 3.14
CA PRO A 3 7.00 19.03 2.31
C PRO A 3 5.63 18.43 2.66
N GLN A 4 4.57 19.24 2.66
CA GLN A 4 3.20 18.84 3.01
C GLN A 4 2.29 18.67 1.78
N CYS A 5 2.84 18.65 0.55
CA CYS A 5 2.03 18.79 -0.67
C CYS A 5 1.65 17.49 -1.41
N GLU A 6 2.17 16.33 -1.01
CA GLU A 6 1.83 15.05 -1.67
C GLU A 6 0.72 14.17 -1.04
N PRO A 7 -0.04 14.56 0.02
CA PRO A 7 -1.06 13.65 0.56
C PRO A 7 -2.23 13.46 -0.42
N LEU A 8 -2.57 14.46 -1.22
CA LEU A 8 -3.68 14.37 -2.17
C LEU A 8 -3.37 13.40 -3.32
N LEU A 9 -2.14 13.41 -3.85
CA LEU A 9 -1.77 12.51 -4.94
C LEU A 9 -1.71 11.06 -4.43
N MET A 10 -1.16 10.81 -3.24
CA MET A 10 -1.18 9.47 -2.63
C MET A 10 -2.60 8.98 -2.32
N GLN A 11 -3.49 9.84 -1.85
CA GLN A 11 -4.90 9.48 -1.61
C GLN A 11 -5.60 9.16 -2.93
N LEU A 12 -5.41 9.98 -3.96
CA LEU A 12 -6.02 9.79 -5.27
C LEU A 12 -5.59 8.48 -5.92
N VAL A 13 -4.28 8.17 -5.93
CA VAL A 13 -3.78 6.91 -6.50
C VAL A 13 -4.26 5.71 -5.68
N LYS A 14 -4.32 5.82 -4.35
CA LYS A 14 -4.91 4.80 -3.46
C LYS A 14 -6.39 4.55 -3.80
N ASP A 15 -7.20 5.60 -3.91
CA ASP A 15 -8.62 5.47 -4.23
C ASP A 15 -8.85 4.92 -5.64
N ARG A 16 -7.98 5.27 -6.60
CA ARG A 16 -8.00 4.66 -7.94
C ARG A 16 -7.62 3.18 -7.92
N ALA A 17 -6.57 2.81 -7.20
CA ALA A 17 -6.09 1.44 -7.06
C ALA A 17 -7.04 0.53 -6.25
N THR A 18 -7.94 1.10 -5.45
CA THR A 18 -8.91 0.38 -4.61
C THR A 18 -10.36 0.69 -5.00
N ASN A 19 -10.59 1.21 -6.20
CA ASN A 19 -11.94 1.59 -6.62
C ASN A 19 -12.82 0.33 -6.76
N PRO A 20 -13.98 0.24 -6.07
CA PRO A 20 -14.87 -0.91 -6.17
C PRO A 20 -15.47 -1.11 -7.57
N LEU A 21 -15.41 -0.09 -8.44
CA LEU A 21 -15.85 -0.16 -9.84
C LEU A 21 -14.79 -0.72 -10.79
N ASN A 22 -13.57 -0.97 -10.30
CA ASN A 22 -12.52 -1.59 -11.11
C ASN A 22 -12.96 -2.99 -11.52
N LYS A 23 -12.91 -3.30 -12.82
CA LYS A 23 -13.21 -4.64 -13.32
C LYS A 23 -12.06 -5.63 -13.06
N ASP A 24 -10.85 -5.09 -13.01
CA ASP A 24 -9.58 -5.80 -12.79
C ASP A 24 -8.63 -4.91 -11.96
N LEU A 25 -7.55 -5.48 -11.45
CA LEU A 25 -6.52 -4.73 -10.72
C LEU A 25 -5.85 -3.67 -11.62
N ASP A 26 -5.94 -2.40 -11.24
CA ASP A 26 -5.25 -1.28 -11.92
C ASP A 26 -3.76 -1.30 -11.56
N TRP A 27 -3.00 -2.18 -12.22
CA TRP A 27 -1.58 -2.39 -11.96
C TRP A 27 -0.74 -1.12 -12.14
N ASP A 28 -1.12 -0.24 -13.05
CA ASP A 28 -0.47 1.06 -13.26
C ASP A 28 -0.60 1.93 -12.01
N SER A 29 -1.80 2.04 -11.46
CA SER A 29 -2.05 2.79 -10.21
C SER A 29 -1.36 2.15 -9.02
N ILE A 30 -1.36 0.81 -8.93
CA ILE A 30 -0.66 0.08 -7.86
C ILE A 30 0.85 0.32 -7.92
N ASN A 31 1.44 0.31 -9.11
CA ASN A 31 2.87 0.56 -9.30
C ASN A 31 3.22 2.02 -9.03
N ALA A 32 2.43 2.97 -9.53
CA ALA A 32 2.61 4.40 -9.27
C ALA A 32 2.57 4.71 -7.77
N PHE A 33 1.63 4.11 -7.03
CA PHE A 33 1.56 4.23 -5.58
C PHE A 33 2.82 3.68 -4.90
N CYS A 34 3.30 2.51 -5.33
CA CYS A 34 4.54 1.91 -4.79
C CYS A 34 5.77 2.77 -5.09
N GLU A 35 5.90 3.33 -6.29
CA GLU A 35 7.02 4.20 -6.66
C GLU A 35 7.02 5.51 -5.89
N GLN A 36 5.84 6.07 -5.65
CA GLN A 36 5.69 7.29 -4.87
C GLN A 36 6.04 7.05 -3.39
N LEU A 37 5.62 5.93 -2.82
CA LEU A 37 6.00 5.53 -1.46
C LEU A 37 7.49 5.19 -1.34
N ASN A 38 8.13 4.68 -2.39
CA ASN A 38 9.57 4.44 -2.38
C ASN A 38 10.40 5.74 -2.30
N LYS A 39 9.82 6.89 -2.68
CA LYS A 39 10.46 8.20 -2.54
C LYS A 39 10.34 8.78 -1.13
N GLU A 40 9.43 8.23 -0.31
CA GLU A 40 9.19 8.63 1.07
C GLU A 40 9.99 7.74 2.04
N LEU A 41 10.75 8.37 2.95
CA LEU A 41 11.55 7.65 3.96
C LEU A 41 10.67 6.78 4.88
N GLU A 42 9.43 7.21 5.11
CA GLU A 42 8.39 6.49 5.87
C GLU A 42 7.32 5.84 4.97
N GLY A 43 7.58 5.63 3.68
CA GLY A 43 6.61 5.07 2.73
C GLY A 43 5.94 3.76 3.19
N PRO A 44 6.70 2.73 3.66
CA PRO A 44 6.11 1.45 4.04
C PRO A 44 5.09 1.52 5.21
N PRO A 45 5.40 2.15 6.36
CA PRO A 45 4.42 2.34 7.43
C PRO A 45 3.30 3.30 7.03
N LEU A 46 3.57 4.35 6.25
CA LEU A 46 2.55 5.29 5.76
C LEU A 46 1.50 4.58 4.90
N ALA A 47 1.93 3.77 3.95
CA ALA A 47 1.03 3.02 3.08
C ALA A 47 0.15 2.03 3.85
N THR A 48 0.71 1.38 4.87
CA THR A 48 -0.05 0.45 5.72
C THR A 48 -1.19 1.19 6.42
N ARG A 49 -0.95 2.42 6.92
CA ARG A 49 -1.99 3.27 7.51
C ARG A 49 -3.02 3.74 6.48
N LEU A 50 -2.55 4.11 5.28
CA LEU A 50 -3.42 4.51 4.16
C LEU A 50 -4.29 3.36 3.66
N LEU A 51 -3.83 2.12 3.71
CA LEU A 51 -4.59 0.96 3.26
C LEU A 51 -5.42 0.31 4.37
N ALA A 52 -5.11 0.55 5.65
CA ALA A 52 -5.81 -0.07 6.78
C ALA A 52 -7.34 0.12 6.72
N HIS A 53 -7.80 1.33 6.40
CA HIS A 53 -9.23 1.62 6.27
C HIS A 53 -9.87 0.97 5.04
N LYS A 54 -9.11 0.75 3.96
CA LYS A 54 -9.58 0.08 2.75
C LYS A 54 -9.67 -1.43 2.92
N ILE A 55 -8.74 -2.02 3.68
CA ILE A 55 -8.76 -3.45 4.04
C ILE A 55 -9.99 -3.78 4.91
N GLN A 56 -10.47 -2.82 5.70
CA GLN A 56 -11.69 -2.95 6.50
C GLN A 56 -12.97 -2.56 5.75
N SER A 57 -12.88 -2.29 4.44
CA SER A 57 -14.08 -1.97 3.66
C SER A 57 -15.05 -3.16 3.66
N PRO A 58 -16.36 -2.93 3.85
CA PRO A 58 -17.37 -3.98 3.71
C PRO A 58 -17.50 -4.51 2.28
N GLN A 59 -16.90 -3.83 1.29
CA GLN A 59 -16.85 -4.31 -0.09
C GLN A 59 -15.65 -5.25 -0.26
N GLU A 60 -15.92 -6.55 -0.44
CA GLU A 60 -14.90 -7.59 -0.61
C GLU A 60 -13.87 -7.23 -1.69
N TRP A 61 -14.33 -6.68 -2.81
CA TRP A 61 -13.45 -6.32 -3.92
C TRP A 61 -12.53 -5.13 -3.61
N GLU A 62 -13.00 -4.12 -2.86
CA GLU A 62 -12.15 -3.02 -2.40
C GLU A 62 -11.08 -3.51 -1.41
N ALA A 63 -11.46 -4.42 -0.50
CA ALA A 63 -10.53 -5.02 0.46
C ALA A 63 -9.48 -5.92 -0.23
N ILE A 64 -9.87 -6.72 -1.23
CA ILE A 64 -8.95 -7.58 -2.02
C ILE A 64 -7.93 -6.72 -2.77
N GLN A 65 -8.37 -5.64 -3.40
CA GLN A 65 -7.47 -4.70 -4.08
C GLN A 65 -6.49 -4.07 -3.08
N ALA A 66 -6.97 -3.59 -1.94
CA ALA A 66 -6.14 -2.98 -0.90
C ALA A 66 -5.09 -3.95 -0.32
N LEU A 67 -5.46 -5.21 -0.10
CA LEU A 67 -4.54 -6.26 0.33
C LEU A 67 -3.46 -6.54 -0.74
N THR A 68 -3.84 -6.55 -2.01
CA THR A 68 -2.91 -6.72 -3.13
C THR A 68 -1.89 -5.59 -3.18
N VAL A 69 -2.32 -4.34 -3.02
CA VAL A 69 -1.41 -3.17 -2.94
C VAL A 69 -0.47 -3.31 -1.74
N ARG A 70 -1.00 -3.67 -0.57
CA ARG A 70 -0.21 -3.86 0.66
C ARG A 70 0.85 -4.94 0.47
N GLU A 71 0.51 -6.06 -0.15
CA GLU A 71 1.43 -7.16 -0.38
C GLU A 71 2.53 -6.75 -1.36
N ARG A 72 2.19 -6.06 -2.45
CA ARG A 72 3.17 -5.58 -3.44
C ARG A 72 4.17 -4.62 -2.83
N LEU A 73 3.70 -3.68 -2.02
CA LEU A 73 4.58 -2.80 -1.27
C LEU A 73 5.49 -3.58 -0.32
N SER A 74 4.92 -4.48 0.49
CA SER A 74 5.69 -5.28 1.47
C SER A 74 6.75 -6.16 0.78
N ARG A 75 6.42 -6.75 -0.37
CA ARG A 75 7.37 -7.52 -1.18
C ARG A 75 8.51 -6.64 -1.71
N ARG A 76 8.24 -5.41 -2.17
CA ARG A 76 9.28 -4.47 -2.63
C ARG A 76 10.17 -3.98 -1.48
N VAL A 77 9.59 -3.69 -0.31
CA VAL A 77 10.34 -3.20 0.86
C VAL A 77 11.27 -4.28 1.44
N ARG A 78 10.86 -5.55 1.39
CA ARG A 78 11.73 -6.69 1.76
C ARG A 78 12.99 -6.79 0.88
N GLN A 79 12.94 -6.32 -0.37
CA GLN A 79 14.13 -6.28 -1.22
C GLN A 79 15.12 -5.17 -0.82
N ILE A 80 14.65 -4.16 -0.07
CA ILE A 80 15.50 -3.06 0.44
C ILE A 80 16.00 -3.37 1.87
N LYS A 81 15.29 -4.22 2.64
CA LYS A 81 15.57 -4.52 4.06
C LYS A 81 16.02 -5.96 4.36
N GLY A 82 16.76 -6.62 3.47
CA GLY A 82 17.39 -7.90 3.80
C GLY A 82 18.42 -8.31 2.76
N GLN A 83 19.74 -8.14 2.92
CA GLN A 83 20.61 -8.59 4.03
C GLN A 83 20.09 -8.34 5.46
N GLY A 84 19.76 -9.44 6.15
CA GLY A 84 19.71 -9.50 7.62
C GLY A 84 18.32 -9.44 8.27
N GLY A 85 17.82 -10.60 8.69
CA GLY A 85 17.07 -10.71 9.95
C GLY A 85 15.55 -10.84 9.86
N GLU A 86 15.10 -12.09 9.87
CA GLU A 86 13.91 -12.61 10.57
C GLU A 86 12.52 -12.03 10.21
N CYS A 87 11.69 -12.91 9.64
CA CYS A 87 10.28 -12.68 9.37
C CYS A 87 9.44 -12.68 10.66
N PRO A 88 8.75 -11.59 11.05
CA PRO A 88 7.70 -11.68 12.05
C PRO A 88 6.40 -12.09 11.36
N VAL A 89 6.34 -13.33 10.87
CA VAL A 89 5.05 -13.99 10.56
C VAL A 89 4.44 -14.64 11.80
N LEU A 90 5.04 -14.46 12.99
CA LEU A 90 4.58 -15.02 14.26
C LEU A 90 3.98 -13.98 15.23
N LEU A 91 3.57 -12.79 14.77
CA LEU A 91 2.85 -11.84 15.63
C LEU A 91 1.48 -11.42 15.04
N PHE A 92 0.74 -12.39 14.53
CA PHE A 92 -0.72 -12.33 14.50
C PHE A 92 -1.23 -13.65 15.06
N GLY A 93 -1.22 -13.74 16.40
CA GLY A 93 -1.93 -14.79 17.11
C GLY A 93 -3.44 -14.56 16.97
N LEU A 94 -4.08 -15.48 16.26
CA LEU A 94 -5.39 -16.01 16.63
C LEU A 94 -5.15 -17.35 17.31
#